data_AF-A0A426YG06-F1
#
_entry.id   AF-A0A426YG06-F1
#
_cell.length_a   1.000
_cell.length_b   1.000
_cell.length_c   1.000
_cell.angle_alpha   90.00
_cell.angle_beta   90.00
_cell.angle_gamma   90.00
#
_symmetry.space_group_name_H-M   'P 1'
#
loop_
_entity.id
_entity.type
_entity.pdbx_description
1 polymer ?
#
loop_
_entity_poly.entity_id
_entity_poly.type
_entity_poly.pdbx_seq_one_letter_code
_entity_poly.pdbx_strand_id
1 'polypeptide(L)'
;MSRLVKISGIAIAASRVKAKATYVTLMCKNCKSIKTVPCRPGLGGAIVPRSCDHVPQAGEEPCPLDPWIVAPDKSKYVDLQTLKLQENPEVRNSLPLSKFI
;
A
#
# COMPACT_ATOMS: atom_id res chain seq x y z
N MET A 1 -16.85 -0.83 11.60
CA MET A 1 -15.68 -0.56 12.48
C MET A 1 -14.64 0.23 11.69
N SER A 2 -14.62 1.56 11.82
CA SER A 2 -13.56 2.46 11.31
C SER A 2 -13.91 3.87 11.80
N ARG A 3 -13.53 4.20 13.04
CA ARG A 3 -13.80 5.51 13.66
C ARG A 3 -12.49 6.20 13.95
N LEU A 4 -12.45 7.52 13.78
CA LEU A 4 -11.34 8.34 14.23
C LEU A 4 -11.34 8.36 15.75
N VAL A 5 -10.18 8.05 16.36
CA VAL A 5 -10.00 8.02 17.82
C VAL A 5 -8.78 8.84 18.21
N LYS A 6 -8.80 9.39 19.43
CA LYS A 6 -7.67 10.09 20.05
C LYS A 6 -7.15 9.24 21.20
N ILE A 7 -5.86 8.88 21.16
CA ILE A 7 -5.20 8.05 22.18
C ILE A 7 -3.89 8.76 22.58
N SER A 8 -3.63 8.85 23.87
CA SER A 8 -2.36 9.37 24.43
C SER A 8 -1.48 8.21 24.91
N GLY A 9 -0.17 8.27 24.71
CA GLY A 9 0.77 7.21 25.11
C GLY A 9 2.23 7.58 24.87
N ILE A 10 3.13 6.63 25.13
CA ILE A 10 4.58 6.76 24.97
C ILE A 10 5.04 5.92 23.78
N ALA A 11 5.76 6.50 22.83
CA ALA A 11 6.36 5.75 21.72
C ALA A 11 7.58 4.96 22.23
N ILE A 12 7.49 3.62 22.23
CA ILE A 12 8.54 2.74 22.79
C ILE A 12 9.44 2.14 21.72
N ALA A 13 8.99 2.12 20.46
CA ALA A 13 9.80 1.67 19.34
C ALA A 13 9.32 2.29 18.04
N ALA A 14 10.25 2.49 17.12
CA ALA A 14 10.00 2.87 15.74
C ALA A 14 10.75 1.92 14.81
N SER A 15 10.12 1.50 13.72
CA SER A 15 10.82 0.76 12.68
C SER A 15 11.79 1.66 11.92
N ARG A 16 12.73 1.06 11.19
CA ARG A 16 13.41 1.77 10.09
C ARG A 16 12.38 2.25 9.08
N VAL A 17 12.66 3.38 8.45
CA VAL A 17 11.85 3.91 7.35
C VAL A 17 11.93 2.96 6.15
N LYS A 18 10.79 2.71 5.50
CA LYS A 18 10.68 1.90 4.29
C LYS A 18 9.96 2.69 3.21
N ALA A 19 10.38 2.56 1.95
CA ALA A 19 9.62 3.09 0.83
C ALA A 19 8.37 2.23 0.59
N LYS A 20 7.19 2.84 0.62
CA LYS A 20 5.90 2.20 0.29
C LYS A 20 5.38 2.79 -1.01
N ALA A 21 5.07 1.94 -1.99
CA ALA A 21 4.44 2.39 -3.23
C ALA A 21 3.01 2.91 -2.96
N THR A 22 2.68 4.07 -3.52
CA THR A 22 1.30 4.62 -3.60
C THR A 22 0.68 4.35 -4.96
N TYR A 23 1.50 4.36 -6.01
CA TYR A 23 1.13 3.96 -7.37
C TYR A 23 2.24 3.10 -7.95
N VAL A 24 1.86 1.97 -8.53
CA VAL A 24 2.78 1.07 -9.22
C VAL A 24 2.58 1.22 -10.72
N THR A 25 3.66 1.54 -11.43
CA THR A 25 3.66 1.59 -12.89
C THR A 25 4.03 0.22 -13.43
N LEU A 26 3.17 -0.33 -14.28
CA LEU A 26 3.31 -1.63 -14.92
C LEU A 26 3.68 -1.43 -16.39
N MET A 27 4.51 -2.31 -16.92
CA MET A 27 4.86 -2.39 -18.34
C MET A 27 4.59 -3.82 -18.84
N CYS A 28 3.86 -3.94 -19.94
CA CYS A 28 3.64 -5.22 -20.59
C CYS A 28 4.96 -5.71 -21.22
N LYS A 29 5.30 -7.00 -21.00
CA LYS A 29 6.50 -7.62 -21.60
C LYS A 29 6.47 -7.61 -23.13
N ASN A 30 5.28 -7.84 -23.70
CA ASN A 30 5.08 -8.06 -25.14
C ASN A 30 4.95 -6.73 -25.89
N CYS A 31 3.83 -6.01 -25.72
CA CYS A 31 3.52 -4.80 -26.47
C CYS A 31 4.06 -3.50 -25.85
N LYS A 32 4.81 -3.57 -24.73
CA LYS A 32 5.36 -2.43 -23.98
C LYS A 32 4.34 -1.39 -23.52
N SER A 33 3.04 -1.70 -23.53
CA SER A 33 2.00 -0.84 -22.98
C SER A 33 2.27 -0.54 -21.49
N ILE A 34 2.01 0.69 -21.08
CA ILE A 34 2.25 1.16 -19.71
C ILE A 34 0.90 1.37 -19.03
N LYS A 35 0.75 0.86 -17.81
CA LYS A 35 -0.46 1.02 -16.99
C LYS A 35 -0.09 1.37 -15.56
N THR A 36 -0.71 2.40 -14.99
CA THR A 36 -0.47 2.78 -13.58
C THR A 36 -1.61 2.30 -12.72
N VAL A 37 -1.31 1.58 -11.64
CA VAL A 37 -2.31 1.03 -10.70
C VAL A 37 -2.11 1.62 -9.29
N PRO A 38 -3.19 2.07 -8.61
CA PRO A 38 -3.08 2.56 -7.25
C PRO A 38 -2.88 1.41 -6.25
N CYS A 39 -2.05 1.63 -5.23
CA CYS A 39 -1.94 0.75 -4.08
C CYS A 39 -3.10 0.97 -3.11
N ARG A 40 -3.57 -0.10 -2.46
CA ARG A 40 -4.56 0.03 -1.38
C ARG A 40 -3.96 0.80 -0.20
N PRO A 41 -4.73 1.71 0.44
CA PRO A 41 -4.26 2.44 1.63
C PRO A 41 -3.96 1.49 2.80
N GLY A 42 -3.19 1.97 3.78
CA GLY A 42 -2.78 1.19 4.95
C GLY A 42 -1.60 0.26 4.64
N LEU A 43 -1.67 -1.01 5.03
CA LEU A 43 -0.60 -2.00 4.83
C LEU A 43 -0.79 -2.87 3.58
N GLY A 44 -1.74 -2.51 2.70
CA GLY A 44 -2.00 -3.22 1.46
C GLY A 44 -1.01 -2.91 0.33
N GLY A 45 -0.97 -3.79 -0.68
CA GLY A 45 -0.24 -3.61 -1.94
C GLY A 45 -1.14 -3.19 -3.10
N ALA A 46 -0.63 -3.32 -4.33
CA ALA A 46 -1.38 -3.14 -5.56
C ALA A 46 -1.93 -4.49 -6.06
N ILE A 47 -3.07 -4.47 -6.74
CA ILE A 47 -3.59 -5.62 -7.48
C ILE A 47 -3.20 -5.45 -8.94
N VAL A 48 -2.38 -6.36 -9.44
CA VAL A 48 -1.95 -6.38 -10.84
C VAL A 48 -3.04 -7.07 -11.67
N PRO A 49 -3.54 -6.43 -12.74
CA PRO A 49 -4.50 -7.06 -13.64
C PRO A 49 -3.86 -8.25 -14.36
N ARG A 50 -4.65 -9.30 -14.63
CA ARG A 50 -4.13 -10.51 -15.27
C ARG A 50 -3.98 -10.40 -16.78
N SER A 51 -4.75 -9.54 -17.43
CA SER A 51 -4.72 -9.32 -18.88
C SER A 51 -4.10 -7.96 -19.22
N CYS A 52 -3.51 -7.88 -20.42
CA CYS A 52 -3.13 -6.61 -21.03
C CYS A 52 -4.37 -5.95 -21.66
N ASP A 53 -4.47 -4.62 -21.58
CA ASP A 53 -5.57 -3.86 -22.22
C ASP A 53 -5.27 -3.55 -23.69
N HIS A 54 -4.10 -3.95 -24.19
CA HIS A 54 -3.72 -3.70 -25.57
C HIS A 54 -4.56 -4.56 -26.52
N VAL A 55 -5.20 -3.90 -27.49
CA VAL A 55 -5.95 -4.56 -28.56
C VAL A 55 -4.99 -4.88 -29.70
N PRO A 56 -4.73 -6.18 -29.99
CA PRO A 56 -3.79 -6.57 -31.03
C PRO A 56 -4.27 -6.09 -32.41
N GLN A 57 -3.34 -5.61 -33.24
CA GLN A 57 -3.63 -5.27 -34.63
C GLN A 57 -3.54 -6.51 -35.54
N ALA A 58 -4.02 -6.39 -36.78
CA ALA A 58 -3.99 -7.49 -37.73
C ALA A 58 -2.56 -7.98 -37.97
N GLY A 59 -2.28 -9.24 -37.63
CA GLY A 59 -0.94 -9.85 -37.70
C GLY A 59 -0.14 -9.82 -36.40
N GLU A 60 -0.66 -9.23 -35.33
CA GLU A 60 -0.04 -9.24 -34.00
C GLU A 60 -0.67 -10.31 -33.09
N GLU A 61 0.18 -11.07 -32.39
CA GLU A 61 -0.26 -12.04 -31.40
C GLU A 61 -0.75 -11.32 -30.11
N PRO A 62 -1.87 -11.76 -29.51
CA PRO A 62 -2.36 -11.19 -28.28
C PRO A 62 -1.35 -11.37 -27.13
N CYS A 63 -1.35 -10.43 -26.19
CA CYS A 63 -0.50 -10.54 -25.01
C CYS A 63 -0.88 -11.77 -24.18
N PRO A 64 0.11 -12.51 -23.64
CA PRO A 64 -0.15 -13.66 -22.79
C PRO A 64 -0.79 -13.24 -21.46
N LEU A 65 -1.30 -14.22 -20.70
CA LEU A 65 -1.80 -14.01 -19.35
C LEU A 65 -0.67 -13.63 -18.40
N ASP A 66 -0.96 -12.74 -17.46
CA ASP A 66 -0.05 -12.15 -16.49
C ASP A 66 1.23 -11.51 -17.14
N PRO A 67 1.09 -10.64 -18.15
CA PRO A 67 2.23 -10.15 -18.94
C PRO A 67 2.97 -8.97 -18.31
N TRP A 68 2.53 -8.48 -17.15
CA TRP A 68 2.99 -7.22 -16.55
C TRP A 68 4.29 -7.38 -15.76
N ILE A 69 5.21 -6.41 -15.91
CA ILE A 69 6.35 -6.20 -15.02
C ILE A 69 6.17 -4.84 -14.32
N VAL A 70 6.53 -4.77 -13.05
CA VAL A 70 6.62 -3.50 -12.32
C VAL A 70 7.83 -2.70 -12.81
N ALA A 71 7.62 -1.44 -13.18
CA ALA A 71 8.67 -0.46 -13.46
C ALA A 71 8.90 0.40 -12.20
N PRO A 72 9.91 0.08 -11.35
CA PRO A 72 10.10 0.77 -10.07
C PRO A 72 10.45 2.25 -10.26
N ASP A 73 11.29 2.56 -11.26
CA ASP A 73 11.76 3.92 -11.55
C ASP A 73 10.63 4.89 -11.94
N LYS A 74 9.52 4.34 -12.42
CA LYS A 74 8.34 5.12 -12.84
C LYS A 74 7.20 5.05 -11.82
N SER A 75 7.40 4.38 -10.69
CA SER A 75 6.40 4.22 -9.64
C SER A 75 6.49 5.35 -8.62
N LYS A 76 5.40 5.59 -7.87
CA LYS A 76 5.36 6.64 -6.84
C LYS A 76 5.43 6.01 -5.46
N TYR A 77 6.22 6.62 -4.58
CA TYR A 77 6.49 6.11 -3.25
C TYR A 77 6.30 7.19 -2.19
N VAL A 78 6.04 6.73 -0.96
CA VAL A 78 6.06 7.53 0.26
C VAL A 78 6.83 6.77 1.32
N ASP A 79 7.36 7.50 2.30
CA ASP A 79 8.01 6.88 3.45
C ASP A 79 6.97 6.30 4.41
N LEU A 80 7.22 5.07 4.85
CA LEU A 80 6.40 4.35 5.82
C LEU A 80 7.26 4.02 7.05
N GLN A 81 6.70 4.32 8.22
CA GLN A 81 7.25 3.92 9.51
C GLN A 81 6.16 3.31 10.39
N THR A 82 6.50 2.24 11.09
CA THR A 82 5.62 1.62 12.08
C THR A 82 6.08 2.01 13.47
N LEU A 83 5.18 2.58 14.27
CA LEU A 83 5.41 2.97 15.65
C LEU A 83 4.71 2.00 16.60
N LYS A 84 5.39 1.63 17.69
CA LYS A 84 4.79 0.91 18.82
C LYS A 84 4.50 1.92 19.94
N LEU A 85 3.23 2.04 20.30
CA LEU A 85 2.77 2.92 21.37
C LEU A 85 2.45 2.09 22.61
N GLN A 86 2.96 2.51 23.76
CA GLN A 86 2.56 2.02 25.07
C GLN A 86 1.62 3.04 25.72
N GLU A 87 0.68 2.56 26.54
CA GLU A 87 -0.18 3.41 27.37
C GLU A 87 0.62 4.27 28.35
N ASN A 88 0.04 5.40 28.79
CA ASN A 88 0.66 6.23 29.81
C ASN A 88 0.59 5.50 31.18
N PRO A 89 1.71 5.35 31.90
CA PRO A 89 1.73 4.71 33.22
C PRO A 89 0.75 5.33 34.23
N GLU A 90 0.48 6.63 34.15
CA GLU A 90 -0.42 7.32 35.08
C GLU A 90 -1.92 7.06 34.80
N VAL A 91 -2.26 6.83 33.52
CA VAL A 91 -3.66 6.61 33.09
C VAL A 91 -4.22 5.30 33.64
N ARG A 92 -3.36 4.34 34.00
CA ARG A 92 -3.76 3.09 34.68
C ARG A 92 -4.46 3.35 36.01
N ASN A 93 -4.18 4.47 36.68
CA ASN A 93 -4.68 4.75 38.02
C ASN A 93 -5.88 5.69 38.07
N SER A 94 -6.42 6.16 36.93
CA SER A 94 -7.42 7.24 36.97
C SER A 94 -8.55 7.22 35.93
N LEU A 95 -8.81 6.14 35.19
CA LEU A 95 -9.99 6.07 34.30
C LEU A 95 -10.81 4.79 34.51
N PRO A 96 -12.14 4.90 34.76
CA PRO A 96 -13.02 3.74 34.75
C PRO A 96 -13.14 3.19 33.33
N LEU A 97 -13.06 1.87 33.21
CA LEU A 97 -13.11 1.06 31.97
C LEU A 97 -14.38 1.23 31.10
N SER A 98 -15.28 2.18 31.41
CA SER A 98 -16.61 2.30 30.81
C SER A 98 -16.71 3.25 29.60
N LYS A 99 -15.61 3.79 29.08
CA LYS A 99 -15.64 4.72 27.92
C LYS A 99 -15.14 4.16 26.59
N PHE A 100 -14.85 2.86 26.49
CA PHE A 100 -14.32 2.25 25.26
C PHE A 100 -15.18 1.12 24.67
N ILE A 101 -16.46 1.00 25.07
CA ILE A 101 -17.46 0.19 24.36
C ILE A 101 -18.56 1.10 23.85
#